data_AF-A0A0P4WCK3-F1
#
_entry.id   AF-A0A0P4WCK3-F1
#
_cell.length_a   1.000
_cell.length_b   1.000
_cell.length_c   1.000
_cell.angle_alpha   90.00
_cell.angle_beta   90.00
_cell.angle_gamma   90.00
#
_symmetry.space_group_name_H-M   'P 1'
#
loop_
_entity.id
_entity.type
_entity.pdbx_description
1 polymer ?
#
loop_
_entity_poly.entity_id
_entity_poly.type
_entity_poly.pdbx_seq_one_letter_code
_entity_poly.pdbx_strand_id
1 'polypeptide(L)'
;MYVTGILGNLAAGQVADLLGRKFVIMSSSVSHIIGALVVASSYTRTQIMVGRLFTGLSLGLSSMCAPIYLSEISVTAVRGHITLLYYFFYGVGFAVGTLVGGGFATVTKGWRYMAAIGSFLSLVQFIFFFFAPESPRWLISKGRVREGRGALLSLRSEDYPSSAELDAIKADVNDNAGKGGLVQVFKSPPVRRALLVGSLLHMSQALTAFVTIIVYSATIVTMTGIADRTNAMWIVTGMVGAALVGLAVGLGLVERVGRRALVLTSLMGVTTSFLFVAIVFTLIHVHSPAVELPPVDLECDAQTCAECTFNGKCGYCFSGGQGNPEDAACVLADSDDYYNGLDP
;
A
#
# COMPACT_ATOMS: atom_id res chain seq x y z
N MET A 1 -12.11 -2.38 4.94
CA MET A 1 -10.81 -1.69 4.80
C MET A 1 -10.84 -0.59 3.73
N TYR A 2 -11.05 -0.89 2.44
CA TYR A 2 -11.03 0.15 1.39
C TYR A 2 -12.13 1.21 1.55
N VAL A 3 -13.37 0.80 1.84
CA VAL A 3 -14.49 1.73 2.09
C VAL A 3 -14.18 2.71 3.22
N THR A 4 -13.71 2.18 4.36
CA THR A 4 -13.29 3.00 5.51
C THR A 4 -12.08 3.87 5.23
N GLY A 5 -11.18 3.45 4.34
CA GLY A 5 -10.06 4.27 3.88
C GLY A 5 -10.52 5.46 3.04
N ILE A 6 -11.51 5.27 2.15
CA ILE A 6 -12.09 6.37 1.36
C ILE A 6 -12.77 7.39 2.28
N LEU A 7 -13.60 6.91 3.22
CA LEU A 7 -14.27 7.77 4.20
C LEU A 7 -13.24 8.51 5.07
N GLY A 8 -12.20 7.81 5.52
CA GLY A 8 -11.09 8.38 6.27
C GLY A 8 -10.38 9.49 5.49
N ASN A 9 -10.04 9.24 4.23
CA ASN A 9 -9.36 10.20 3.36
C ASN A 9 -10.20 11.46 3.10
N LEU A 10 -11.52 11.30 2.88
CA LEU A 10 -12.43 12.42 2.67
C LEU A 10 -12.57 13.30 3.94
N ALA A 11 -12.68 12.65 5.10
CA ALA A 11 -12.75 13.35 6.39
C ALA A 11 -11.40 14.00 6.77
N ALA A 12 -10.28 13.38 6.41
CA ALA A 12 -8.94 13.80 6.80
C ALA A 12 -8.66 15.26 6.43
N GLY A 13 -9.10 15.73 5.26
CA GLY A 13 -8.86 17.10 4.80
C GLY A 13 -9.51 18.13 5.70
N GLN A 14 -10.80 17.94 5.97
CA GLN A 14 -11.57 18.83 6.85
C GLN A 14 -11.04 18.80 8.28
N VAL A 15 -10.74 17.61 8.81
CA VAL A 15 -10.21 17.46 10.17
C VAL A 15 -8.82 18.07 10.29
N ALA A 16 -7.94 17.91 9.29
CA ALA A 16 -6.60 18.48 9.29
C ALA A 16 -6.63 20.01 9.24
N ASP A 17 -7.56 20.60 8.51
CA ASP A 17 -7.72 22.05 8.44
C ASP A 17 -8.32 22.62 9.74
N LEU A 18 -9.19 21.86 10.42
CA LEU A 18 -9.83 22.27 11.67
C LEU A 18 -8.94 22.08 12.89
N LEU A 19 -8.41 20.87 13.09
CA LEU A 19 -7.73 20.43 14.31
C LEU A 19 -6.20 20.37 14.19
N GLY A 20 -5.66 20.51 12.98
CA GLY A 20 -4.22 20.46 12.72
C GLY A 20 -3.77 19.12 12.17
N ARG A 21 -2.56 19.12 11.60
CA ARG A 21 -2.03 17.97 10.87
C ARG A 21 -1.47 16.95 11.86
N LYS A 22 -0.85 17.41 12.96
CA LYS A 22 -0.37 16.56 14.04
C LYS A 22 -1.48 15.76 14.68
N PHE A 23 -2.62 16.39 14.96
CA PHE A 23 -3.78 15.70 15.54
C PHE A 23 -4.26 14.56 14.64
N VAL A 24 -4.40 14.80 13.33
CA VAL A 24 -4.85 13.77 12.38
C VAL A 24 -3.87 12.60 12.32
N ILE A 25 -2.57 12.87 12.22
CA ILE A 25 -1.54 11.81 12.19
C ILE A 25 -1.56 10.99 13.49
N MET A 26 -1.61 11.63 14.66
CA MET A 26 -1.70 10.93 15.94
C MET A 26 -2.98 10.11 16.07
N SER A 27 -4.13 10.67 15.67
CA SER A 27 -5.42 9.94 15.67
C SER A 27 -5.39 8.73 14.75
N SER A 28 -4.69 8.81 13.61
CA SER A 28 -4.49 7.69 12.70
C SER A 28 -3.66 6.57 13.34
N SER A 29 -2.62 6.91 14.11
CA SER A 29 -1.82 5.92 14.85
C SER A 29 -2.65 5.23 15.92
N VAL A 30 -3.46 5.97 16.69
CA VAL A 30 -4.36 5.40 17.70
C VAL A 30 -5.38 4.46 17.05
N SER A 31 -6.00 4.87 15.93
CA SER A 31 -6.93 4.03 15.18
C SER A 31 -6.23 2.76 14.66
N HIS A 32 -4.97 2.85 14.24
CA HIS A 32 -4.21 1.67 13.81
C HIS A 32 -3.99 0.70 14.97
N ILE A 33 -3.52 1.20 16.12
CA ILE A 33 -3.24 0.40 17.31
C ILE A 33 -4.49 -0.37 17.73
N ILE A 34 -5.64 0.32 17.85
CA ILE A 34 -6.91 -0.32 18.20
C ILE A 34 -7.28 -1.38 17.17
N GLY A 35 -7.25 -1.05 15.88
CA GLY A 35 -7.62 -1.99 14.82
C GLY A 35 -6.72 -3.21 14.76
N ALA A 36 -5.41 -3.02 14.90
CA ALA A 36 -4.41 -4.09 14.86
C ALA A 36 -4.49 -5.00 16.08
N LEU A 37 -4.69 -4.45 17.29
CA LEU A 37 -4.90 -5.24 18.51
C LEU A 37 -6.18 -6.07 18.43
N VAL A 38 -7.29 -5.48 17.94
CA VAL A 38 -8.56 -6.21 17.73
C VAL A 38 -8.38 -7.37 16.74
N VAL A 39 -7.61 -7.17 15.66
CA VAL A 39 -7.27 -8.26 14.73
C VAL A 39 -6.40 -9.31 15.44
N ALA A 40 -5.35 -8.91 16.15
CA ALA A 40 -4.45 -9.83 16.83
C ALA A 40 -5.17 -10.69 17.88
N SER A 41 -6.14 -10.14 18.60
CA SER A 41 -6.94 -10.84 19.63
C SER A 41 -8.22 -11.48 19.09
N SER A 42 -8.42 -11.55 17.77
CA SER A 42 -9.71 -11.97 17.20
C SER A 42 -9.90 -13.50 17.21
N TYR A 43 -11.06 -13.93 17.69
CA TYR A 43 -11.54 -15.33 17.66
C TYR A 43 -12.73 -15.53 16.71
N THR A 44 -13.34 -14.45 16.25
CA THR A 44 -14.50 -14.47 15.33
C THR A 44 -14.21 -13.68 14.06
N ARG A 45 -14.89 -14.03 12.97
CA ARG A 45 -14.79 -13.30 11.69
C ARG A 45 -15.22 -11.84 11.84
N THR A 46 -16.24 -11.57 12.67
CA THR A 46 -16.73 -10.21 12.95
C THR A 46 -15.67 -9.33 13.60
N GLN A 47 -14.90 -9.85 14.56
CA GLN A 47 -13.81 -9.10 15.18
C GLN A 47 -12.73 -8.71 14.15
N ILE A 48 -12.37 -9.61 13.24
CA ILE A 48 -11.44 -9.29 12.13
C ILE A 48 -12.01 -8.18 11.26
N MET A 49 -13.29 -8.25 10.90
CA MET A 49 -13.94 -7.21 10.10
C MET A 49 -13.90 -5.85 10.80
N VAL A 50 -14.25 -5.79 12.10
CA VAL A 50 -14.20 -4.56 12.90
C VAL A 50 -12.78 -4.01 12.95
N GLY A 51 -11.77 -4.84 13.24
CA GLY A 51 -10.37 -4.40 13.24
C GLY A 51 -9.92 -3.86 11.87
N ARG A 52 -10.41 -4.44 10.76
CA ARG A 52 -10.17 -3.98 9.38
C ARG A 52 -10.87 -2.66 9.04
N LEU A 53 -11.90 -2.26 9.78
CA LEU A 53 -12.50 -0.92 9.66
C LEU A 53 -11.55 0.13 10.25
N PHE A 54 -11.03 -0.12 11.46
CA PHE A 54 -10.11 0.79 12.15
C PHE A 54 -8.76 0.93 11.45
N THR A 55 -8.18 -0.16 10.95
CA THR A 55 -6.93 -0.09 10.17
C THR A 55 -7.14 0.59 8.82
N GLY A 56 -8.31 0.40 8.19
CA GLY A 56 -8.67 1.12 6.96
C GLY A 56 -8.82 2.63 7.18
N LEU A 57 -9.51 3.02 8.26
CA LEU A 57 -9.66 4.43 8.65
C LEU A 57 -8.28 5.08 8.91
N SER A 58 -7.42 4.39 9.67
CA SER A 58 -6.05 4.82 9.94
C SER A 58 -5.27 5.08 8.65
N LEU A 59 -5.30 4.13 7.72
CA LEU A 59 -4.61 4.24 6.43
C LEU A 59 -5.06 5.48 5.66
N GLY A 60 -6.38 5.73 5.58
CA GLY A 60 -6.94 6.89 4.89
C GLY A 60 -6.55 8.24 5.52
N LEU A 61 -6.60 8.33 6.86
CA LEU A 61 -6.20 9.54 7.59
C LEU A 61 -4.70 9.85 7.37
N SER A 62 -3.85 8.84 7.52
CA SER A 62 -2.40 8.99 7.41
C SER A 62 -1.95 9.26 5.97
N SER A 63 -2.52 8.56 4.97
CA SER A 63 -2.09 8.68 3.57
C SER A 63 -2.31 10.09 3.01
N MET A 64 -3.35 10.79 3.50
CA MET A 64 -3.61 12.18 3.12
C MET A 64 -2.69 13.15 3.89
N CYS A 65 -2.66 13.01 5.21
CA CYS A 65 -2.11 14.04 6.08
C CYS A 65 -0.59 14.02 6.14
N ALA A 66 0.05 12.84 6.07
CA ALA A 66 1.49 12.71 6.15
C ALA A 66 2.26 13.47 5.05
N PRO A 67 1.97 13.30 3.75
CA PRO A 67 2.68 14.04 2.70
C PRO A 67 2.41 15.56 2.77
N ILE A 68 1.21 15.97 3.19
CA ILE A 68 0.88 17.39 3.40
C ILE A 68 1.71 17.97 4.53
N TYR A 69 1.72 17.32 5.70
CA TYR A 69 2.52 17.73 6.84
C TYR A 69 4.01 17.87 6.47
N LEU A 70 4.58 16.86 5.81
CA LEU A 70 5.95 16.89 5.31
C LEU A 70 6.19 18.07 4.36
N SER A 71 5.24 18.35 3.47
CA SER A 71 5.36 19.47 2.54
C SER A 71 5.32 20.84 3.23
N GLU A 72 4.59 20.96 4.35
CA GLU A 72 4.45 22.20 5.11
C GLU A 72 5.62 22.47 6.05
N ILE A 73 6.28 21.43 6.57
CA ILE A 73 7.49 21.59 7.39
C ILE A 73 8.76 21.74 6.55
N SER A 74 8.75 21.23 5.31
CA SER A 74 9.91 21.28 4.42
C SER A 74 10.18 22.66 3.83
N VAL A 75 11.47 22.96 3.64
CA VAL A 75 11.91 24.12 2.85
C VAL A 75 11.53 23.91 1.38
N THR A 76 11.12 24.97 0.69
CA THR A 76 10.67 24.96 -0.70
C THR A 76 11.63 24.22 -1.65
N ALA A 77 12.94 24.36 -1.45
CA ALA A 77 13.96 23.72 -2.29
C ALA A 77 13.96 22.18 -2.22
N VAL A 78 13.73 21.61 -1.03
CA VAL A 78 13.82 20.15 -0.79
C VAL A 78 12.47 19.48 -0.59
N ARG A 79 11.37 20.25 -0.58
CA ARG A 79 9.99 19.76 -0.42
C ARG A 79 9.70 18.56 -1.29
N GLY A 80 10.04 18.69 -2.58
CA GLY A 80 9.81 17.64 -3.56
C GLY A 80 10.58 16.35 -3.28
N HIS A 81 11.77 16.43 -2.68
CA HIS A 81 12.60 15.29 -2.31
C HIS A 81 12.07 14.61 -1.03
N ILE A 82 11.71 15.39 -0.01
CA ILE A 82 11.14 14.88 1.24
C ILE A 82 9.84 14.10 0.98
N THR A 83 8.98 14.60 0.10
CA THR A 83 7.75 13.88 -0.28
C THR A 83 8.05 12.56 -1.00
N LEU A 84 9.10 12.49 -1.82
CA LEU A 84 9.49 11.24 -2.49
C LEU A 84 10.11 10.25 -1.50
N LEU A 85 10.89 10.75 -0.54
CA LEU A 85 11.46 9.95 0.53
C LEU A 85 10.38 9.29 1.38
N TYR A 86 9.25 9.96 1.63
CA TYR A 86 8.09 9.37 2.29
C TYR A 86 7.56 8.13 1.54
N TYR A 87 7.39 8.21 0.21
CA TYR A 87 6.94 7.07 -0.59
C TYR A 87 8.00 5.96 -0.67
N PHE A 88 9.29 6.30 -0.64
CA PHE A 88 10.36 5.33 -0.52
C PHE A 88 10.25 4.53 0.78
N PHE A 89 10.11 5.20 1.93
CA PHE A 89 9.93 4.54 3.23
C PHE A 89 8.61 3.78 3.33
N TYR A 90 7.56 4.23 2.64
CA TYR A 90 6.33 3.45 2.49
C TYR A 90 6.60 2.10 1.79
N GLY A 91 7.44 2.08 0.76
CA GLY A 91 7.95 0.86 0.13
C GLY A 91 8.81 -0.01 1.05
N VAL A 92 9.70 0.61 1.84
CA VAL A 92 10.49 -0.12 2.86
C VAL A 92 9.57 -0.82 3.85
N GLY A 93 8.51 -0.13 4.32
CA GLY A 93 7.50 -0.70 5.21
C GLY A 93 6.81 -1.94 4.61
N PHE A 94 6.47 -1.90 3.32
CA PHE A 94 5.94 -3.08 2.61
C PHE A 94 6.94 -4.24 2.57
N ALA A 95 8.21 -3.97 2.26
CA ALA A 95 9.24 -5.01 2.20
C ALA A 95 9.51 -5.64 3.57
N VAL A 96 9.56 -4.83 4.64
CA VAL A 96 9.66 -5.35 6.02
C VAL A 96 8.40 -6.15 6.36
N GLY A 97 7.22 -5.70 5.95
CA GLY A 97 5.96 -6.41 6.15
C GLY A 97 5.95 -7.79 5.49
N THR A 98 6.46 -7.92 4.26
CA THR A 98 6.56 -9.23 3.59
C THR A 98 7.65 -10.12 4.18
N LEU A 99 8.77 -9.55 4.63
CA LEU A 99 9.81 -10.30 5.37
C LEU A 99 9.26 -10.90 6.67
N VAL A 100 8.55 -10.09 7.47
CA VAL A 100 7.85 -10.57 8.68
C VAL A 100 6.77 -11.59 8.29
N GLY A 101 6.08 -11.33 7.18
CA GLY A 101 5.12 -12.24 6.55
C GLY A 101 5.69 -13.65 6.30
N GLY A 102 6.83 -13.72 5.62
CA GLY A 102 7.55 -14.96 5.34
C GLY A 102 8.10 -15.62 6.61
N GLY A 103 8.67 -14.84 7.53
CA GLY A 103 9.23 -15.36 8.78
C GLY A 103 8.20 -16.02 9.70
N PHE A 104 6.96 -15.51 9.73
CA PHE A 104 5.86 -16.10 10.50
C PHE A 104 4.95 -17.02 9.65
N ALA A 105 5.32 -17.35 8.42
CA ALA A 105 4.49 -18.17 7.53
C ALA A 105 4.27 -19.60 8.05
N THR A 106 5.28 -20.18 8.71
CA THR A 106 5.24 -21.54 9.28
C THR A 106 4.70 -21.59 10.71
N VAL A 107 4.50 -20.42 11.34
CA VAL A 107 4.03 -20.33 12.73
C VAL A 107 2.51 -20.45 12.79
N THR A 108 2.00 -21.36 13.62
CA THR A 108 0.55 -21.49 13.86
C THR A 108 -0.02 -20.16 14.36
N LYS A 109 -1.05 -19.64 13.67
CA LYS A 109 -1.64 -18.31 13.94
C LYS A 109 -0.64 -17.14 13.83
N GLY A 110 0.41 -17.29 13.02
CA GLY A 110 1.45 -16.27 12.75
C GLY A 110 0.90 -14.88 12.41
N TRP A 111 -0.21 -14.81 11.68
CA TRP A 111 -0.90 -13.57 11.31
C TRP A 111 -1.32 -12.70 12.51
N ARG A 112 -1.56 -13.29 13.69
CA ARG A 112 -1.85 -12.52 14.91
C ARG A 112 -0.63 -11.77 15.41
N TYR A 113 0.54 -12.41 15.37
CA TYR A 113 1.80 -11.77 15.72
C TYR A 113 2.17 -10.68 14.72
N MET A 114 1.93 -10.90 13.42
CA MET A 114 2.11 -9.86 12.40
C MET A 114 1.27 -8.61 12.70
N ALA A 115 0.00 -8.79 13.09
CA ALA A 115 -0.86 -7.69 13.50
C ALA A 115 -0.36 -6.99 14.78
N ALA A 116 0.08 -7.75 15.78
CA ALA A 116 0.64 -7.20 17.02
C ALA A 116 1.93 -6.39 16.78
N ILE A 117 2.83 -6.86 15.92
CA ILE A 117 4.03 -6.12 15.50
C ILE A 117 3.63 -4.81 14.82
N GLY A 118 2.64 -4.82 13.92
CA GLY A 118 2.12 -3.60 13.29
C GLY A 118 1.56 -2.59 14.30
N SER A 119 0.87 -3.08 15.34
CA SER A 119 0.42 -2.23 16.45
C SER A 119 1.59 -1.62 17.22
N PHE A 120 2.64 -2.40 17.49
CA PHE A 120 3.83 -1.90 18.17
C PHE A 120 4.54 -0.80 17.36
N LEU A 121 4.73 -1.00 16.05
CA LEU A 121 5.32 0.04 15.18
C LEU A 121 4.47 1.32 15.15
N SER A 122 3.14 1.18 15.18
CA SER A 122 2.22 2.32 15.26
C SER A 122 2.31 3.07 16.59
N LEU A 123 2.54 2.35 17.70
CA LEU A 123 2.80 2.96 19.01
C LEU A 123 4.12 3.74 19.01
N VAL A 124 5.17 3.17 18.42
CA VAL A 124 6.46 3.86 18.25
C VAL A 124 6.27 5.15 17.45
N GLN A 125 5.55 5.10 16.33
CA GLN A 125 5.19 6.30 15.55
C GLN A 125 4.44 7.32 16.41
N PHE A 126 3.44 6.91 17.20
CA PHE A 126 2.68 7.80 18.06
C PHE A 126 3.57 8.54 19.06
N ILE A 127 4.52 7.83 19.70
CA ILE A 127 5.45 8.42 20.67
C ILE A 127 6.37 9.43 19.99
N PHE A 128 6.98 9.10 18.85
CA PHE A 128 7.86 10.04 18.15
C PHE A 128 7.10 11.27 17.64
N PHE A 129 5.90 11.07 17.10
CA PHE A 129 5.10 12.18 16.58
C PHE A 129 4.51 13.06 17.68
N PHE A 130 4.38 12.55 18.91
CA PHE A 130 4.00 13.35 20.07
C PHE A 130 4.97 14.52 20.32
N PHE A 131 6.28 14.30 20.10
CA PHE A 131 7.30 15.34 20.25
C PHE A 131 7.49 16.23 19.02
N ALA A 132 6.94 15.84 17.87
CA ALA A 132 7.03 16.64 16.65
C ALA A 132 6.25 17.97 16.78
N PRO A 133 6.74 19.08 16.20
CA PRO A 133 6.00 20.33 16.14
C PRO A 133 4.75 20.20 15.26
N GLU A 134 3.77 21.06 15.45
CA GLU A 134 2.66 21.21 14.49
C GLU A 134 3.13 22.01 13.28
N SER A 135 2.43 21.88 12.15
CA SER A 135 2.71 22.64 10.93
C SER A 135 2.78 24.16 11.19
N PRO A 136 3.91 24.82 10.90
CA PRO A 136 4.05 26.27 11.06
C PRO A 136 3.00 27.04 10.25
N ARG A 137 2.71 26.56 9.03
CA ARG A 137 1.72 27.15 8.12
C ARG A 137 0.30 27.06 8.69
N TRP A 138 -0.05 25.93 9.31
CA TRP A 138 -1.34 25.76 9.98
C TRP A 138 -1.47 26.66 11.22
N LEU A 139 -0.42 26.75 12.05
CA LEU A 139 -0.43 27.61 13.23
C LEU A 139 -0.64 29.08 12.85
N ILE A 140 0.04 29.55 11.79
CA ILE A 140 -0.12 30.91 11.29
C ILE A 140 -1.53 31.14 10.72
N SER A 141 -2.10 30.18 9.99
CA SER A 141 -3.48 30.31 9.46
C SER A 141 -4.56 30.34 10.54
N LYS A 142 -4.29 29.81 11.74
CA LYS A 142 -5.14 29.92 12.93
C LYS A 142 -4.86 31.16 13.78
N GLY A 143 -3.99 32.07 13.33
CA GLY A 143 -3.61 33.27 14.09
C GLY A 143 -2.61 33.03 15.22
N ARG A 144 -2.11 31.81 15.41
CA ARG A 144 -1.13 31.42 16.45
C ARG A 144 0.30 31.69 15.97
N VAL A 145 0.59 32.94 15.62
CA VAL A 145 1.85 33.35 14.96
C VAL A 145 3.09 33.06 15.83
N ARG A 146 2.99 33.26 17.15
CA ARG A 146 4.12 33.00 18.09
C ARG A 146 4.52 31.53 18.10
N GLU A 147 3.52 30.64 18.17
CA GLU A 147 3.75 29.20 18.14
C GLU A 147 4.23 28.72 16.77
N GLY A 148 3.67 29.28 15.70
CA GLY A 148 4.13 29.00 14.33
C GLY A 148 5.59 29.37 14.13
N ARG A 149 6.04 30.51 14.69
CA ARG A 149 7.46 30.89 14.71
C ARG A 149 8.31 29.90 15.51
N GLY A 150 7.86 29.48 16.69
CA GLY A 150 8.56 28.49 17.50
C GLY A 150 8.73 27.15 16.78
N ALA A 151 7.65 26.66 16.15
CA ALA A 151 7.69 25.45 15.32
C ALA A 151 8.67 25.61 14.14
N LEU A 152 8.66 26.75 13.45
CA LEU A 152 9.57 27.02 12.34
C LEU A 152 11.03 27.04 12.80
N LEU A 153 11.34 27.70 13.91
CA LEU A 153 12.70 27.75 14.48
C LEU A 153 13.19 26.36 14.91
N SER A 154 12.30 25.49 15.40
CA SER A 154 12.68 24.11 15.74
C SER A 154 13.02 23.23 14.52
N LEU A 155 12.58 23.63 13.33
CA LEU A 155 12.73 22.89 12.07
C LEU A 155 13.84 23.46 11.16
N ARG A 156 14.46 24.57 11.55
CA ARG A 156 15.45 25.29 10.74
C ARG A 156 16.75 25.40 11.54
N SER A 157 17.88 25.43 10.83
CA SER A 157 19.16 25.78 11.44
C SER A 157 19.16 27.26 11.85
N GLU A 158 19.98 27.62 12.84
CA GLU A 158 20.07 28.99 13.35
C GLU A 158 20.45 30.01 12.26
N ASP A 159 21.26 29.60 11.28
CA ASP A 159 21.70 30.45 10.16
C ASP A 159 20.63 30.67 9.07
N TYR A 160 19.49 29.97 9.13
CA TYR A 160 18.46 30.07 8.11
C TYR A 160 17.63 31.36 8.28
N PRO A 161 17.30 32.10 7.20
CA PRO A 161 16.50 33.32 7.26
C PRO A 161 15.02 33.04 7.55
N SER A 162 14.73 32.54 8.75
CA SER A 162 13.41 32.11 9.22
C SER A 162 12.39 33.26 9.29
N SER A 163 12.84 34.50 9.47
CA SER A 163 11.98 35.69 9.43
C SER A 163 11.37 35.92 8.05
N ALA A 164 12.17 35.82 6.99
CA ALA A 164 11.71 35.99 5.62
C ALA A 164 10.72 34.88 5.21
N GLU A 165 10.99 33.63 5.58
CA GLU A 165 10.07 32.51 5.34
C GLU A 165 8.74 32.72 6.09
N LEU A 166 8.80 33.16 7.36
CA LEU A 166 7.62 33.43 8.15
C LEU A 166 6.74 34.53 7.56
N ASP A 167 7.34 35.61 7.06
CA ASP A 167 6.59 36.70 6.42
C ASP A 167 6.01 36.28 5.07
N ALA A 168 6.71 35.46 4.29
CA ALA A 168 6.17 34.85 3.08
C ALA A 168 4.97 33.94 3.38
N ILE A 169 5.02 33.14 4.45
CA ILE A 169 3.90 32.30 4.88
C ILE A 169 2.70 33.15 5.31
N LYS A 170 2.91 34.24 6.05
CA LYS A 170 1.82 35.16 6.43
C LYS A 170 1.16 35.80 5.23
N ALA A 171 1.95 36.27 4.26
CA ALA A 171 1.43 36.89 3.05
C ALA A 171 0.56 35.90 2.26
N ASP A 172 1.03 34.67 2.09
CA ASP A 172 0.30 33.60 1.40
C ASP A 172 -0.99 33.18 2.14
N VAL A 173 -0.94 33.10 3.48
CA VAL A 173 -2.13 32.82 4.30
C VAL A 173 -3.18 33.92 4.17
N ASN A 174 -2.76 35.19 4.20
CA ASN A 174 -3.67 36.33 4.08
C ASN A 174 -4.28 36.42 2.68
N ASP A 175 -3.51 36.19 1.62
CA ASP A 175 -4.04 36.20 0.26
C ASP A 175 -5.04 35.06 0.00
N ASN A 176 -4.86 33.92 0.67
CA ASN A 176 -5.76 32.77 0.59
C ASN A 176 -6.91 32.79 1.61
N ALA A 177 -6.99 33.80 2.48
CA ALA A 177 -8.04 33.91 3.48
C ALA A 177 -9.43 34.01 2.82
N GLY A 178 -10.33 33.08 3.13
CA GLY A 178 -11.69 33.03 2.56
C GLY A 178 -11.78 32.54 1.12
N LYS A 179 -10.65 32.23 0.46
CA LYS A 179 -10.60 31.61 -0.89
C LYS A 179 -10.58 30.07 -0.86
N GLY A 180 -10.99 29.48 0.26
CA GLY A 180 -11.00 28.03 0.48
C GLY A 180 -12.38 27.40 0.28
N GLY A 181 -12.41 26.16 -0.21
CA GLY A 181 -13.62 25.35 -0.23
C GLY A 181 -13.73 24.42 -1.44
N LEU A 182 -14.41 23.29 -1.25
CA LEU A 182 -14.58 22.25 -2.29
C LEU A 182 -15.18 22.82 -3.58
N VAL A 183 -16.11 23.77 -3.45
CA VAL A 183 -16.77 24.43 -4.59
C VAL A 183 -15.83 25.38 -5.33
N GLN A 184 -14.90 26.01 -4.62
CA GLN A 184 -13.96 26.97 -5.21
C GLN A 184 -12.86 26.27 -6.03
N VAL A 185 -12.52 25.03 -5.67
CA VAL A 185 -11.63 24.15 -6.44
C VAL A 185 -12.14 23.96 -7.88
N PHE A 186 -13.45 23.80 -8.06
CA PHE A 186 -14.05 23.65 -9.39
C PHE A 186 -14.20 24.96 -10.16
N LYS A 187 -14.29 26.09 -9.45
CA LYS A 187 -14.45 27.43 -10.06
C LYS A 187 -13.13 28.02 -10.56
N SER A 188 -12.00 27.71 -9.91
CA SER A 188 -10.69 28.25 -10.29
C SER A 188 -10.05 27.45 -11.44
N PRO A 189 -9.86 28.03 -12.65
CA PRO A 189 -9.26 27.33 -13.78
C PRO A 189 -7.89 26.68 -13.52
N PRO A 190 -6.92 27.34 -12.85
CA PRO A 190 -5.62 26.72 -12.57
C PRO A 190 -5.73 25.56 -11.58
N VAL A 191 -6.57 25.70 -10.53
CA VAL A 191 -6.77 24.64 -9.54
C VAL A 191 -7.48 23.44 -10.18
N ARG A 192 -8.46 23.67 -11.05
CA ARG A 192 -9.16 22.62 -11.80
C ARG A 192 -8.21 21.85 -12.73
N ARG A 193 -7.29 22.54 -13.42
CA ARG A 193 -6.26 21.88 -14.25
C ARG A 193 -5.33 21.02 -13.41
N ALA A 194 -4.87 21.52 -12.25
CA ALA A 194 -4.05 20.75 -11.33
C ALA A 194 -4.78 19.52 -10.77
N LEU A 195 -6.04 19.67 -10.40
CA LEU A 195 -6.89 18.56 -9.94
C LEU A 195 -7.06 17.51 -11.04
N LEU A 196 -7.35 17.90 -12.27
CA LEU A 196 -7.52 16.97 -13.39
C LEU A 196 -6.23 16.18 -13.66
N VAL A 197 -5.08 16.87 -13.72
CA VAL A 197 -3.78 16.19 -13.92
C VAL A 197 -3.47 15.24 -12.75
N GLY A 198 -3.69 15.67 -11.51
CA GLY A 198 -3.48 14.83 -10.32
C GLY A 198 -4.38 13.60 -10.29
N SER A 199 -5.67 13.77 -10.58
CA SER A 199 -6.64 12.68 -10.64
C SER A 199 -6.34 11.69 -11.76
N LEU A 200 -5.95 12.17 -12.95
CA LEU A 200 -5.54 11.29 -14.06
C LEU A 200 -4.27 10.50 -13.71
N LEU A 201 -3.30 11.12 -13.03
CA LEU A 201 -2.10 10.44 -12.56
C LEU A 201 -2.41 9.38 -11.49
N HIS A 202 -3.32 9.65 -10.56
CA HIS A 202 -3.76 8.64 -9.59
C HIS A 202 -4.56 7.51 -10.26
N MET A 203 -5.38 7.82 -11.26
CA MET A 203 -6.13 6.82 -12.01
C MET A 203 -5.19 5.94 -12.84
N SER A 204 -4.16 6.50 -13.49
CA SER A 204 -3.18 5.69 -14.21
C SER A 204 -2.43 4.75 -13.27
N GLN A 205 -2.07 5.19 -12.06
CA GLN A 205 -1.52 4.32 -11.02
C GLN A 205 -2.48 3.20 -10.62
N ALA A 206 -3.78 3.48 -10.45
CA ALA A 206 -4.76 2.45 -10.12
C ALA A 206 -4.92 1.40 -11.23
N LEU A 207 -4.87 1.81 -12.50
CA LEU A 207 -4.96 0.91 -13.67
C LEU A 207 -3.76 -0.05 -13.76
N THR A 208 -2.61 0.31 -13.20
CA THR A 208 -1.47 -0.62 -13.12
C THR A 208 -1.69 -1.80 -12.16
N ALA A 209 -2.82 -1.85 -11.46
CA ALA A 209 -3.20 -2.94 -10.54
C ALA A 209 -2.16 -3.30 -9.47
N PHE A 210 -1.20 -2.40 -9.19
CA PHE A 210 -0.08 -2.63 -8.27
C PHE A 210 -0.53 -3.17 -6.90
N VAL A 211 -1.58 -2.58 -6.33
CA VAL A 211 -2.13 -2.99 -5.03
C VAL A 211 -2.68 -4.42 -5.08
N THR A 212 -3.42 -4.76 -6.14
CA THR A 212 -3.98 -6.09 -6.34
C THR A 212 -2.87 -7.13 -6.49
N ILE A 213 -1.87 -6.83 -7.33
CA ILE A 213 -0.73 -7.72 -7.56
C ILE A 213 -0.01 -8.00 -6.25
N ILE A 214 0.27 -7.00 -5.42
CA ILE A 214 0.96 -7.23 -4.13
C ILE A 214 0.09 -8.06 -3.19
N VAL A 215 -1.19 -7.71 -3.02
CA VAL A 215 -2.08 -8.39 -2.07
C VAL A 215 -2.31 -9.86 -2.43
N TYR A 216 -2.44 -10.17 -3.71
CA TYR A 216 -2.69 -11.52 -4.21
C TYR A 216 -1.44 -12.21 -4.75
N SER A 217 -0.26 -11.60 -4.61
CA SER A 217 1.00 -12.11 -5.15
C SER A 217 1.28 -13.55 -4.75
N ALA A 218 1.11 -13.89 -3.47
CA ALA A 218 1.30 -15.25 -2.98
C ALA A 218 0.35 -16.23 -3.66
N THR A 219 -0.92 -15.84 -3.83
CA THR A 219 -1.93 -16.67 -4.52
C THR A 219 -1.59 -16.83 -6.00
N ILE A 220 -1.17 -15.76 -6.68
CA ILE A 220 -0.76 -15.80 -8.08
C ILE A 220 0.44 -16.74 -8.25
N VAL A 221 1.41 -16.69 -7.34
CA VAL A 221 2.58 -17.59 -7.35
C VAL A 221 2.18 -19.04 -7.07
N THR A 222 1.23 -19.29 -6.17
CA THR A 222 0.74 -20.67 -5.94
C THR A 222 -0.03 -21.24 -7.14
N MET A 223 -0.72 -20.39 -7.92
CA MET A 223 -1.41 -20.81 -9.15
C MET A 223 -0.44 -21.31 -10.23
N THR A 224 0.86 -21.01 -10.15
CA THR A 224 1.85 -21.52 -11.13
C THR A 224 2.36 -22.92 -10.80
N GLY A 225 1.75 -23.63 -9.84
CA GLY A 225 2.13 -24.99 -9.44
C GLY A 225 3.13 -25.09 -8.29
N ILE A 226 3.49 -23.98 -7.64
CA ILE A 226 4.35 -23.99 -6.44
C ILE A 226 3.49 -24.33 -5.23
N ALA A 227 3.49 -25.61 -4.83
CA ALA A 227 2.66 -26.14 -3.74
C ALA A 227 3.11 -25.66 -2.34
N ASP A 228 4.40 -25.39 -2.13
CA ASP A 228 4.90 -24.96 -0.84
C ASP A 228 4.63 -23.46 -0.60
N ARG A 229 3.70 -23.18 0.31
CA ARG A 229 3.31 -21.84 0.76
C ARG A 229 4.49 -21.03 1.32
N THR A 230 5.48 -21.69 1.91
CA THR A 230 6.67 -21.03 2.46
C THR A 230 7.53 -20.49 1.33
N ASN A 231 7.77 -21.30 0.29
CA ASN A 231 8.52 -20.89 -0.89
C ASN A 231 7.79 -19.77 -1.66
N ALA A 232 6.46 -19.86 -1.77
CA ALA A 232 5.66 -18.79 -2.38
C ALA A 232 5.84 -17.45 -1.64
N MET A 233 5.84 -17.44 -0.30
CA MET A 233 6.07 -16.22 0.49
C MET A 233 7.48 -15.64 0.33
N TRP A 234 8.51 -16.48 0.19
CA TRP A 234 9.87 -16.01 -0.08
C TRP A 234 10.02 -15.42 -1.49
N ILE A 235 9.35 -15.99 -2.49
CA ILE A 235 9.29 -15.41 -3.85
C ILE A 235 8.62 -14.04 -3.82
N VAL A 236 7.49 -13.90 -3.11
CA VAL A 236 6.82 -12.60 -2.91
C VAL A 236 7.75 -11.58 -2.25
N THR A 237 8.49 -12.02 -1.23
CA THR A 237 9.46 -11.16 -0.54
C THR A 237 10.55 -10.67 -1.50
N GLY A 238 11.09 -11.55 -2.34
CA GLY A 238 12.03 -11.19 -3.41
C GLY A 238 11.44 -10.20 -4.41
N MET A 239 10.19 -10.41 -4.84
CA MET A 239 9.48 -9.51 -5.75
C MET A 239 9.31 -8.11 -5.17
N VAL A 240 8.88 -8.01 -3.91
CA VAL A 240 8.73 -6.71 -3.22
C VAL A 240 10.11 -6.06 -2.98
N GLY A 241 11.15 -6.86 -2.70
CA GLY A 241 12.52 -6.37 -2.63
C GLY A 241 13.01 -5.76 -3.95
N ALA A 242 12.75 -6.42 -5.08
CA ALA A 242 13.06 -5.88 -6.41
C ALA A 242 12.29 -4.57 -6.69
N ALA A 243 11.01 -4.50 -6.30
CA ALA A 243 10.24 -3.26 -6.39
C ALA A 243 10.85 -2.13 -5.54
N LEU A 244 11.33 -2.43 -4.34
CA LEU A 244 12.01 -1.46 -3.46
C LEU A 244 13.31 -0.92 -4.09
N VAL A 245 14.10 -1.78 -4.74
CA VAL A 245 15.27 -1.35 -5.51
C VAL A 245 14.85 -0.42 -6.65
N GLY A 246 13.77 -0.75 -7.37
CA GLY A 246 13.18 0.14 -8.37
C GLY A 246 12.78 1.51 -7.82
N LEU A 247 12.17 1.56 -6.63
CA LEU A 247 11.88 2.83 -5.94
C LEU A 247 13.15 3.61 -5.58
N ALA A 248 14.21 2.94 -5.11
CA ALA A 248 15.49 3.58 -4.77
C ALA A 248 16.13 4.21 -6.03
N VAL A 249 16.14 3.46 -7.13
CA VAL A 249 16.64 3.93 -8.44
C VAL A 249 15.81 5.12 -8.93
N GLY A 250 14.48 5.05 -8.82
CA GLY A 250 13.58 6.14 -9.15
C GLY A 250 13.83 7.42 -8.32
N LEU A 251 14.07 7.27 -7.01
CA LEU A 251 14.41 8.37 -6.12
C LEU A 251 15.71 9.07 -6.54
N GLY A 252 16.73 8.33 -6.97
CA GLY A 252 17.99 8.90 -7.47
C GLY A 252 17.89 9.52 -8.86
N LEU A 253 17.04 8.96 -9.73
CA LEU A 253 16.86 9.44 -11.12
C LEU A 253 15.97 10.68 -11.22
N VAL A 254 15.05 10.90 -10.28
CA VAL A 254 14.04 11.96 -10.38
C VAL A 254 14.65 13.37 -10.50
N GLU A 255 15.79 13.60 -9.86
CA GLU A 255 16.50 14.88 -9.90
C GLU A 255 17.34 15.05 -11.17
N ARG A 256 17.79 13.93 -11.78
CA ARG A 256 18.64 13.94 -12.98
C ARG A 256 17.84 13.95 -14.28
N VAL A 257 16.81 13.12 -14.37
CA VAL A 257 16.02 12.88 -15.59
C VAL A 257 14.75 13.74 -15.61
N GLY A 258 14.32 14.21 -14.43
CA GLY A 258 13.10 14.99 -14.28
C GLY A 258 11.83 14.15 -14.18
N ARG A 259 10.81 14.72 -13.53
CA ARG A 259 9.58 14.01 -13.13
C ARG A 259 8.75 13.51 -14.31
N ARG A 260 8.58 14.32 -15.36
CA ARG A 260 7.72 13.99 -16.52
C ARG A 260 8.27 12.81 -17.32
N ALA A 261 9.58 12.84 -17.61
CA ALA A 261 10.23 11.77 -18.34
C ALA A 261 10.16 10.45 -17.56
N LEU A 262 10.41 10.49 -16.25
CA LEU A 262 10.35 9.30 -15.38
C LEU A 262 8.94 8.66 -15.34
N VAL A 263 7.89 9.48 -15.27
CA VAL A 263 6.51 8.96 -15.30
C VAL A 263 6.20 8.31 -16.65
N LEU A 264 6.54 8.97 -17.77
CA LEU A 264 6.25 8.44 -19.09
C LEU A 264 7.03 7.14 -19.38
N THR A 265 8.31 7.08 -19.03
CA THR A 265 9.11 5.85 -19.22
C THR A 265 8.60 4.71 -18.33
N SER A 266 8.18 4.99 -17.10
CA SER A 266 7.58 3.97 -16.22
C SER A 266 6.27 3.40 -16.78
N LEU A 267 5.40 4.26 -17.35
CA LEU A 267 4.15 3.82 -17.97
C LEU A 267 4.39 2.94 -19.20
N MET A 268 5.40 3.29 -20.01
CA MET A 268 5.83 2.44 -21.13
C MET A 268 6.31 1.07 -20.63
N GLY A 269 7.17 1.05 -19.61
CA GLY A 269 7.68 -0.18 -19.01
C GLY A 269 6.59 -1.09 -18.43
N VAL A 270 5.62 -0.50 -17.71
CA VAL A 270 4.46 -1.24 -17.17
C VAL A 270 3.60 -1.82 -18.31
N THR A 271 3.37 -1.05 -19.37
CA THR A 271 2.59 -1.51 -20.53
C THR A 271 3.27 -2.71 -21.21
N THR A 272 4.58 -2.62 -21.46
CA THR A 272 5.35 -3.73 -22.04
C THR A 272 5.37 -4.95 -21.13
N SER A 273 5.49 -4.75 -19.82
CA SER A 273 5.46 -5.84 -18.83
C SER A 273 4.11 -6.56 -18.80
N PHE A 274 3.01 -5.82 -18.84
CA PHE A 274 1.68 -6.44 -18.92
C PHE A 274 1.45 -7.19 -20.21
N LEU A 275 1.92 -6.66 -21.34
CA LEU A 275 1.84 -7.38 -22.60
C LEU A 275 2.64 -8.69 -22.55
N PHE A 276 3.84 -8.67 -21.96
CA PHE A 276 4.65 -9.86 -21.77
C PHE A 276 3.94 -10.90 -20.88
N VAL A 277 3.41 -10.48 -19.73
CA VAL A 277 2.66 -11.36 -18.83
C VAL A 277 1.44 -11.96 -19.55
N ALA A 278 0.67 -11.15 -20.29
CA ALA A 278 -0.49 -11.64 -21.04
C ALA A 278 -0.11 -12.71 -22.09
N ILE A 279 1.00 -12.51 -22.81
CA ILE A 279 1.52 -13.50 -23.77
C ILE A 279 1.91 -14.79 -23.04
N VAL A 280 2.67 -14.70 -21.95
CA VAL A 280 3.10 -15.88 -21.18
C VAL A 280 1.91 -16.68 -20.65
N PHE A 281 0.91 -16.03 -20.05
CA PHE A 281 -0.29 -16.71 -19.58
C PHE A 281 -1.08 -17.37 -20.73
N THR A 282 -1.13 -16.74 -21.90
CA THR A 282 -1.75 -17.35 -23.09
C THR A 282 -0.98 -18.59 -23.55
N LEU A 283 0.35 -18.54 -23.54
CA LEU A 283 1.19 -19.68 -23.88
C LEU A 283 1.02 -20.83 -22.88
N ILE A 284 0.93 -20.53 -21.58
CA ILE A 284 0.65 -21.53 -20.52
C ILE A 284 -0.70 -22.19 -20.77
N HIS A 285 -1.74 -21.43 -21.11
CA HIS A 285 -3.07 -21.97 -21.41
C HIS A 285 -3.08 -22.85 -22.67
N VAL A 286 -2.29 -22.52 -23.69
CA VAL A 286 -2.24 -23.30 -24.94
C VAL A 286 -1.40 -24.58 -24.78
N HIS A 287 -0.34 -24.54 -23.97
CA HIS A 287 0.58 -25.67 -23.78
C HIS A 287 0.33 -26.43 -22.46
N SER A 288 -0.81 -26.22 -21.80
CA SER A 288 -1.13 -26.96 -20.57
C SER A 288 -1.32 -28.43 -20.91
N PRO A 289 -0.74 -29.38 -20.15
CA PRO A 289 -1.05 -30.79 -20.33
C PRO A 289 -2.54 -31.05 -20.09
N ALA A 290 -3.10 -31.98 -20.87
CA ALA A 290 -4.44 -32.50 -20.65
C ALA A 290 -4.49 -33.24 -19.32
N VAL A 291 -5.61 -33.14 -18.61
CA VAL A 291 -5.83 -33.79 -17.31
C VAL A 291 -6.77 -34.97 -17.51
N GLU A 292 -6.41 -36.15 -17.01
CA GLU A 292 -7.34 -37.28 -16.92
C GLU A 292 -8.17 -37.16 -15.64
N LEU A 293 -9.49 -37.04 -15.80
CA LEU A 293 -10.44 -37.03 -14.69
C LEU A 293 -10.64 -38.48 -14.19
N PRO A 294 -10.41 -38.80 -12.90
CA PRO A 294 -10.87 -40.08 -12.37
C PRO A 294 -12.40 -40.16 -12.48
N PRO A 295 -12.97 -41.35 -12.76
CA PRO A 295 -14.35 -41.52 -13.23
C PRO A 295 -15.47 -41.23 -12.20
N VAL A 296 -15.20 -40.51 -11.10
CA VAL A 296 -16.12 -40.47 -9.95
C VAL A 296 -16.63 -39.07 -9.56
N ASP A 297 -15.99 -37.95 -9.92
CA ASP A 297 -16.40 -36.63 -9.41
C ASP A 297 -16.85 -35.64 -10.51
N LEU A 298 -18.17 -35.57 -10.73
CA LEU A 298 -18.82 -34.72 -11.75
C LEU A 298 -18.80 -33.20 -11.47
N GLU A 299 -18.26 -32.74 -10.34
CA GLU A 299 -18.30 -31.31 -9.97
C GLU A 299 -17.08 -30.50 -10.48
N CYS A 300 -16.03 -31.18 -10.94
CA CYS A 300 -14.81 -30.57 -11.49
C CYS A 300 -14.56 -31.02 -12.94
N ASP A 301 -15.39 -30.55 -13.87
CA ASP A 301 -15.18 -30.74 -15.31
C ASP A 301 -14.12 -29.73 -15.81
N ALA A 302 -12.88 -30.20 -15.97
CA ALA A 302 -11.77 -29.40 -16.52
C ALA A 302 -10.97 -30.26 -17.49
N GLN A 303 -10.77 -29.77 -18.72
CA GLN A 303 -10.05 -30.51 -19.76
C GLN A 303 -8.55 -30.22 -19.72
N THR A 304 -8.17 -29.06 -19.16
CA THR A 304 -6.78 -28.63 -19.03
C THR A 304 -6.42 -28.31 -17.59
N CYS A 305 -5.13 -28.45 -17.26
CA CYS A 305 -4.59 -28.03 -15.97
C CYS A 305 -4.90 -26.53 -15.67
N ALA A 306 -4.87 -25.68 -16.70
CA ALA A 306 -5.22 -24.27 -16.55
C ALA A 306 -6.68 -24.08 -16.08
N GLU A 307 -7.65 -24.71 -16.75
CA GLU A 307 -9.06 -24.66 -16.36
C GLU A 307 -9.31 -25.16 -14.95
N CYS A 308 -8.63 -26.24 -14.55
CA CYS A 308 -8.71 -26.78 -13.20
C CYS A 308 -8.26 -25.74 -12.15
N THR A 309 -7.12 -25.09 -12.40
CA THR A 309 -6.52 -24.12 -11.47
C THR A 309 -7.31 -22.81 -11.36
N PHE A 310 -8.03 -22.44 -12.44
CA PHE A 310 -8.92 -21.28 -12.44
C PHE A 310 -10.29 -21.55 -11.83
N ASN A 311 -10.68 -22.82 -11.65
CA ASN A 311 -11.96 -23.18 -11.05
C ASN A 311 -11.86 -23.12 -9.52
N GLY A 312 -12.58 -22.19 -8.90
CA GLY A 312 -12.56 -22.00 -7.45
C GLY A 312 -13.11 -23.17 -6.61
N LYS A 313 -13.70 -24.19 -7.25
CA LYS A 313 -14.15 -25.43 -6.60
C LYS A 313 -13.15 -26.58 -6.72
N CYS A 314 -12.13 -26.43 -7.56
CA CYS A 314 -11.20 -27.49 -7.91
C CYS A 314 -9.77 -27.12 -7.50
N GLY A 315 -9.00 -28.12 -7.07
CA GLY A 315 -7.60 -28.07 -6.74
C GLY A 315 -6.79 -28.98 -7.67
N TYR A 316 -5.48 -28.75 -7.72
CA TYR A 316 -4.56 -29.48 -8.59
C TYR A 316 -3.74 -30.48 -7.77
N CYS A 317 -3.74 -31.76 -8.15
CA CYS A 317 -2.98 -32.84 -7.50
C CYS A 317 -1.97 -33.46 -8.47
N PHE A 318 -0.71 -33.55 -8.04
CA PHE A 318 0.37 -34.16 -8.81
C PHE A 318 0.76 -35.48 -8.13
N SER A 319 0.49 -36.63 -8.77
CA SER A 319 0.97 -37.91 -8.26
C SER A 319 2.46 -38.04 -8.57
N GLY A 320 3.29 -38.14 -7.54
CA GLY A 320 4.75 -38.17 -7.62
C GLY A 320 5.35 -39.46 -8.22
N GLY A 321 4.72 -40.05 -9.24
CA GLY A 321 5.27 -41.16 -10.02
C GLY A 321 6.12 -40.65 -11.18
N GLN A 322 7.45 -40.68 -11.03
CA GLN A 322 8.42 -40.53 -12.13
C GLN A 322 8.30 -39.28 -13.04
N GLY A 323 8.12 -38.09 -12.49
CA GLY A 323 8.50 -36.83 -13.18
C GLY A 323 7.87 -36.58 -14.56
N ASN A 324 6.80 -37.32 -14.90
CA ASN A 324 6.11 -37.19 -16.16
C ASN A 324 4.88 -36.31 -15.90
N PRO A 325 4.74 -35.14 -16.55
CA PRO A 325 3.65 -34.19 -16.28
C PRO A 325 2.25 -34.68 -16.70
N GLU A 326 2.15 -35.93 -17.17
CA GLU A 326 0.91 -36.58 -17.62
C GLU A 326 0.08 -37.16 -16.46
N ASP A 327 0.67 -37.35 -15.27
CA ASP A 327 -0.02 -37.93 -14.09
C ASP A 327 -0.60 -36.87 -13.14
N ALA A 328 -1.09 -35.75 -13.70
CA ALA A 328 -1.73 -34.68 -12.95
C ALA A 328 -3.26 -34.82 -12.98
N ALA A 329 -3.91 -34.78 -11.82
CA ALA A 329 -5.35 -34.90 -11.67
C ALA A 329 -5.98 -33.62 -11.11
N CYS A 330 -7.17 -33.27 -11.61
CA CYS A 330 -8.00 -32.21 -11.07
C CYS A 330 -8.96 -32.79 -10.03
N VAL A 331 -8.91 -32.30 -8.78
CA VAL A 331 -9.70 -32.82 -7.65
C VAL A 331 -10.47 -31.69 -6.98
N LEU A 332 -11.46 -31.98 -6.14
CA LEU A 332 -12.19 -30.94 -5.41
C LEU A 332 -11.27 -30.23 -4.39
N ALA A 333 -11.36 -28.90 -4.33
CA ALA A 333 -10.52 -28.06 -3.45
C ALA A 333 -10.86 -28.19 -1.95
N ASP A 334 -11.97 -28.86 -1.60
CA ASP A 334 -12.58 -28.84 -0.26
C ASP A 334 -12.81 -30.26 0.30
N SER A 335 -11.84 -31.16 0.12
CA SER A 335 -11.78 -32.38 0.93
C SER A 335 -10.66 -32.24 1.96
N ASP A 336 -11.02 -32.37 3.25
CA ASP A 336 -10.11 -32.49 4.39
C ASP A 336 -9.08 -33.64 4.24
N ASP A 337 -9.11 -34.40 3.14
CA ASP A 337 -8.17 -35.46 2.76
C ASP A 337 -6.81 -34.95 2.24
N TYR A 338 -6.67 -33.67 1.88
CA TYR A 338 -5.35 -33.10 1.51
C TYR A 338 -4.31 -33.22 2.64
N TYR A 339 -4.76 -33.32 3.90
CA TYR A 339 -3.87 -33.45 5.07
C TYR A 339 -3.64 -34.90 5.53
N ASN A 340 -4.49 -35.86 5.16
CA ASN A 340 -4.39 -37.24 5.65
C ASN A 340 -3.64 -38.18 4.71
N GLY A 341 -3.33 -37.76 3.47
CA GLY A 341 -2.66 -38.60 2.47
C GLY A 341 -1.14 -38.49 2.41
N LEU A 342 -0.49 -37.77 3.32
CA LEU A 342 0.97 -37.55 3.35
C LEU A 342 1.68 -38.24 4.54
N ASP A 343 1.08 -39.29 5.11
CA ASP A 343 1.86 -40.25 5.90
C ASP A 343 2.29 -41.42 5.00
N PRO A 344 3.55 -41.91 5.15
CA PRO A 344 4.25 -42.75 4.18
C PRO A 344 3.65 -44.14 3.92
#